data_AF-A0A5J4JAJ2-F1
#
_entry.id   AF-A0A5J4JAJ2-F1
#
_cell.length_a   1.000
_cell.length_b   1.000
_cell.length_c   1.000
_cell.angle_alpha   90.00
_cell.angle_beta   90.00
_cell.angle_gamma   90.00
#
_symmetry.space_group_name_H-M   'P 1'
#
loop_
_entity.id
_entity.type
_entity.pdbx_description
1 polymer ?
#
loop_
_entity_poly.entity_id
_entity_poly.type
_entity_poly.pdbx_seq_one_letter_code
_entity_poly.pdbx_strand_id
1 'polypeptide(L)'
;MDGRKMLRRAAVCILLAAVFSRGKEAEAAFLFQPKQAPVDLRLLETTDLHGYMLNYDYAARSEVETYGLALTASLISQERKMAKNTLLFDDGDLLEGNDMAAYAARRPLKKGEVHPFIKVMNHLQYDAATMGNHDFHYGLDFLVQTIRGAQFPFVNANIYYNFGKNDMDEQNFFKPYVILDKKVEDRLGRHHHLKIGVIGFVTPSVIEWEKPGLQGRVKAKDIMQTAAHFIPKMKQEGADLIIALAHCGVDPPAKQPFYTGDAVYLLSQVKGIDAILFGHQHRVFPSEVFAGVPGVDIRKGTINGVPAVMPGRWGSHLGVVDLTLEKKGGSWVVSRAKSEAKPVYAILSQQAKSVVRPDPDIVKMVAELQRNVLGSRFTLFSGE
;
A
#
# COMPACT_ATOMS: atom_id res chain seq x y z
N MET A 1 60.63 3.08 -81.83
CA MET A 1 60.37 4.53 -81.67
C MET A 1 59.99 4.74 -80.22
N ASP A 2 60.95 5.10 -79.37
CA ASP A 2 61.32 6.49 -79.03
C ASP A 2 60.45 6.97 -77.83
N GLY A 3 60.92 7.51 -76.71
CA GLY A 3 62.25 7.90 -76.28
C GLY A 3 62.20 8.29 -74.78
N ARG A 4 63.29 7.95 -74.07
CA ARG A 4 64.00 8.72 -73.05
C ARG A 4 63.23 9.61 -72.03
N LYS A 5 63.47 9.22 -70.76
CA LYS A 5 64.17 9.99 -69.68
C LYS A 5 63.37 10.84 -68.67
N MET A 6 63.60 10.46 -67.40
CA MET A 6 63.96 11.25 -66.19
C MET A 6 62.88 12.20 -65.62
N LEU A 7 62.67 12.34 -64.31
CA LEU A 7 63.51 12.30 -63.09
C LEU A 7 62.78 11.54 -61.95
N ARG A 8 63.41 10.62 -61.20
CA ARG A 8 64.24 10.81 -59.98
C ARG A 8 63.63 11.68 -58.86
N ARG A 9 63.17 11.03 -57.76
CA ARG A 9 63.80 11.09 -56.41
C ARG A 9 62.95 10.34 -55.35
N ALA A 10 63.61 9.40 -54.64
CA ALA A 10 63.57 9.06 -53.20
C ALA A 10 62.20 9.02 -52.46
N ALA A 11 61.87 8.08 -51.56
CA ALA A 11 62.62 7.05 -50.86
C ALA A 11 61.64 6.22 -49.99
N VAL A 12 62.01 4.95 -49.80
CA VAL A 12 61.92 4.18 -48.54
C VAL A 12 60.55 3.75 -48.00
N CYS A 13 60.40 2.42 -47.96
CA CYS A 13 59.78 1.55 -46.97
C CYS A 13 58.91 2.19 -45.88
N ILE A 14 57.73 1.63 -45.63
CA ILE A 14 57.40 0.92 -44.38
C ILE A 14 55.92 0.50 -44.35
N LEU A 15 55.73 -0.82 -44.20
CA LEU A 15 54.71 -1.54 -43.43
C LEU A 15 53.21 -1.27 -43.61
N LEU A 16 52.49 -2.37 -43.91
CA LEU A 16 51.47 -2.94 -43.02
C LEU A 16 50.70 -1.93 -42.14
N ALA A 17 49.68 -1.29 -42.71
CA ALA A 17 48.74 -0.47 -41.95
C ALA A 17 47.29 -0.60 -42.46
N ALA A 18 46.86 -1.81 -42.84
CA ALA A 18 45.50 -2.03 -43.37
C ALA A 18 44.61 -2.97 -42.54
N VAL A 19 45.02 -3.42 -41.34
CA VAL A 19 44.22 -4.41 -40.57
C VAL A 19 43.88 -3.97 -39.13
N PHE A 20 44.32 -2.80 -38.65
CA PHE A 20 44.12 -2.42 -37.24
C PHE A 20 43.03 -1.36 -36.94
N SER A 21 42.19 -0.96 -37.90
CA SER A 21 41.16 0.06 -37.63
C SER A 21 39.77 -0.47 -37.26
N ARG A 22 39.48 -1.78 -37.38
CA ARG A 22 38.14 -2.33 -37.06
C ARG A 22 37.96 -2.82 -35.61
N GLY A 23 39.03 -2.93 -34.82
CA GLY A 23 38.95 -3.43 -33.44
C GLY A 23 38.55 -2.38 -32.40
N LYS A 24 38.96 -1.11 -32.59
CA LYS A 24 38.77 -0.06 -31.56
C LYS A 24 37.38 0.56 -31.54
N GLU A 25 36.65 0.55 -32.65
CA GLU A 25 35.27 1.05 -32.68
C GLU A 25 34.28 0.03 -32.09
N ALA A 26 34.57 -1.27 -32.19
CA ALA A 26 33.76 -2.33 -31.58
C ALA A 26 33.96 -2.43 -30.05
N GLU A 27 35.18 -2.18 -29.54
CA GLU A 27 35.44 -2.12 -28.09
C GLU A 27 34.84 -0.87 -27.42
N ALA A 28 34.77 0.26 -28.13
CA ALA A 28 34.17 1.49 -27.61
C ALA A 28 32.64 1.40 -27.45
N ALA A 29 31.98 0.55 -28.23
CA ALA A 29 30.52 0.34 -28.15
C ALA A 29 30.10 -0.53 -26.96
N PHE A 30 31.02 -1.22 -26.28
CA PHE A 30 30.72 -2.09 -25.14
C PHE A 30 30.81 -1.38 -23.77
N LEU A 31 31.28 -0.12 -23.72
CA LEU A 31 31.62 0.57 -22.46
C LEU A 31 30.69 1.72 -22.07
N PHE A 32 29.57 1.93 -22.76
CA PHE A 32 28.52 2.83 -22.30
C PHE A 32 27.15 2.14 -22.39
N GLN A 33 26.89 1.18 -21.50
CA GLN A 33 25.49 1.01 -21.09
C GLN A 33 25.15 2.23 -20.23
N PRO A 34 24.26 3.13 -20.67
CA PRO A 34 23.84 4.24 -19.83
C PRO A 34 23.29 3.62 -18.54
N LYS A 35 23.96 3.92 -17.41
CA LYS A 35 23.52 3.49 -16.09
C LYS A 35 22.04 3.83 -15.98
N GLN A 36 21.19 2.81 -15.89
CA GLN A 36 19.75 3.03 -15.86
C GLN A 36 19.44 3.93 -14.68
N ALA A 37 18.67 4.99 -14.93
CA ALA A 37 18.39 5.97 -13.91
C ALA A 37 17.37 5.35 -12.94
N PRO A 38 17.51 5.62 -11.63
CA PRO A 38 16.59 5.06 -10.67
C PRO A 38 15.18 5.65 -10.84
N VAL A 39 14.19 4.86 -10.46
CA VAL A 39 12.80 5.29 -10.29
C VAL A 39 12.57 5.52 -8.79
N ASP A 40 12.06 6.68 -8.42
CA ASP A 40 11.58 6.92 -7.07
C ASP A 40 10.07 6.67 -7.04
N LEU A 41 9.63 5.72 -6.20
CA LEU A 41 8.25 5.32 -6.03
C LEU A 41 7.83 5.59 -4.58
N ARG A 42 6.70 6.30 -4.42
CA ARG A 42 6.11 6.56 -3.11
C ARG A 42 4.81 5.78 -2.94
N LEU A 43 4.72 5.02 -1.87
CA LEU A 43 3.51 4.33 -1.46
C LEU A 43 2.88 5.12 -0.31
N LEU A 44 1.59 5.37 -0.41
CA LEU A 44 0.79 6.08 0.58
C LEU A 44 -0.21 5.10 1.19
N GLU A 45 -0.49 5.25 2.47
CA GLU A 45 -1.36 4.34 3.20
C GLU A 45 -2.31 5.09 4.15
N THR A 46 -3.58 4.72 4.11
CA THR A 46 -4.51 4.88 5.24
C THR A 46 -4.82 3.53 5.88
N THR A 47 -5.13 3.53 7.17
CA THR A 47 -5.57 2.34 7.90
C THR A 47 -6.53 2.75 9.02
N ASP A 48 -7.36 1.82 9.47
CA ASP A 48 -8.18 1.92 10.68
C ASP A 48 -8.99 3.23 10.70
N LEU A 49 -9.55 3.60 9.54
CA LEU A 49 -10.28 4.86 9.37
C LEU A 49 -11.55 4.89 10.21
N HIS A 50 -12.18 3.73 10.46
CA HIS A 50 -13.35 3.56 11.30
C HIS A 50 -14.51 4.53 11.00
N GLY A 51 -14.69 4.86 9.72
CA GLY A 51 -15.67 5.85 9.27
C GLY A 51 -15.41 7.29 9.69
N TYR A 52 -14.24 7.64 10.25
CA TYR A 52 -13.87 9.02 10.58
C TYR A 52 -13.51 9.80 9.30
N MET A 53 -14.53 10.09 8.48
CA MET A 53 -14.37 10.82 7.21
C MET A 53 -14.05 12.30 7.44
N LEU A 54 -14.49 12.86 8.56
CA LEU A 54 -14.33 14.26 8.95
C LEU A 54 -13.52 14.35 10.24
N ASN A 55 -12.91 15.50 10.47
CA ASN A 55 -12.26 15.86 11.73
C ASN A 55 -13.30 16.27 12.78
N TYR A 56 -14.16 15.32 13.14
CA TYR A 56 -15.30 15.53 14.04
C TYR A 56 -15.42 14.39 15.04
N ASP A 57 -15.55 14.74 16.32
CA ASP A 57 -15.85 13.83 17.41
C ASP A 57 -17.36 13.76 17.60
N TYR A 58 -17.97 12.60 17.32
CA TYR A 58 -19.42 12.44 17.42
C TYR A 58 -19.92 12.34 18.88
N ALA A 59 -19.07 11.87 19.79
CA ALA A 59 -19.41 11.78 21.21
C ALA A 59 -19.36 13.18 21.86
N ALA A 60 -18.29 13.94 21.60
CA ALA A 60 -18.15 15.32 22.08
C ALA A 60 -18.97 16.33 21.27
N ARG A 61 -19.42 15.94 20.07
CA ARG A 61 -20.16 16.78 19.10
C ARG A 61 -19.41 18.06 18.72
N SER A 62 -18.09 17.95 18.55
CA SER A 62 -17.22 19.07 18.20
C SER A 62 -16.20 18.68 17.14
N GLU A 63 -15.72 19.69 16.40
CA GLU A 63 -14.57 19.51 15.52
C GLU A 63 -13.31 19.21 16.34
N VAL A 64 -12.41 18.44 15.73
CA VAL A 64 -11.10 18.10 16.29
C VAL A 64 -9.99 18.45 15.30
N GLU A 65 -8.77 18.52 15.82
CA GLU A 65 -7.57 18.92 15.07
C GLU A 65 -6.65 17.73 14.73
N THR A 66 -6.98 16.52 15.19
CA THR A 66 -6.01 15.42 15.32
C THR A 66 -6.29 14.19 14.46
N TYR A 67 -7.46 14.09 13.84
CA TYR A 67 -7.85 12.94 13.03
C TYR A 67 -8.94 13.32 12.04
N GLY A 68 -9.27 12.40 11.13
CA GLY A 68 -10.30 12.55 10.09
C GLY A 68 -9.71 12.48 8.69
N LEU A 69 -10.29 11.63 7.83
CA LEU A 69 -9.83 11.42 6.46
C LEU A 69 -9.79 12.72 5.65
N ALA A 70 -10.67 13.69 5.93
CA ALA A 70 -10.60 15.01 5.28
C ALA A 70 -9.26 15.72 5.54
N LEU A 71 -8.67 15.62 6.74
CA LEU A 71 -7.32 16.14 7.00
C LEU A 71 -6.26 15.30 6.27
N THR A 72 -6.37 13.97 6.34
CA THR A 72 -5.44 13.06 5.68
C THR A 72 -5.43 13.24 4.16
N ALA A 73 -6.58 13.52 3.54
CA ALA A 73 -6.73 13.80 2.11
C ALA A 73 -5.88 15.00 1.66
N SER A 74 -5.79 16.04 2.49
CA SER A 74 -4.89 17.17 2.24
C SER A 74 -3.43 16.75 2.27
N LEU A 75 -3.02 15.84 3.17
CA LEU A 75 -1.67 15.27 3.15
C LEU A 75 -1.43 14.43 1.89
N ILE A 76 -2.39 13.58 1.50
CA ILE A 76 -2.31 12.78 0.26
C ILE A 76 -2.08 13.69 -0.95
N SER A 77 -2.84 14.79 -1.06
CA SER A 77 -2.67 15.78 -2.13
C SER A 77 -1.27 16.42 -2.13
N GLN A 78 -0.72 16.73 -0.95
CA GLN A 78 0.64 17.26 -0.83
C GLN A 78 1.69 16.23 -1.26
N GLU A 79 1.60 14.99 -0.78
CA GLU A 79 2.56 13.93 -1.12
C GLU A 79 2.55 13.62 -2.62
N ARG A 80 1.37 13.61 -3.25
CA ARG A 80 1.22 13.45 -4.71
C ARG A 80 1.84 14.58 -5.52
N LYS A 81 1.91 15.80 -4.98
CA LYS A 81 2.60 16.92 -5.63
C LYS A 81 4.12 16.85 -5.49
N MET A 82 4.61 16.23 -4.42
CA MET A 82 6.05 16.15 -4.12
C MET A 82 6.74 14.95 -4.79
N ALA A 83 5.99 13.90 -5.15
CA ALA A 83 6.54 12.70 -5.78
C ALA A 83 5.91 12.43 -7.15
N LYS A 84 6.75 12.12 -8.14
CA LYS A 84 6.31 11.85 -9.53
C LYS A 84 5.48 10.56 -9.64
N ASN A 85 5.89 9.53 -8.92
CA ASN A 85 5.26 8.22 -8.95
C ASN A 85 4.69 7.95 -7.55
N THR A 86 3.36 7.98 -7.43
CA THR A 86 2.66 7.70 -6.18
C THR A 86 1.61 6.63 -6.38
N LEU A 87 1.40 5.83 -5.32
CA LEU A 87 0.28 4.89 -5.20
C LEU A 87 -0.34 5.06 -3.83
N LEU A 88 -1.66 4.87 -3.73
CA LEU A 88 -2.41 5.02 -2.48
C LEU A 88 -3.14 3.71 -2.14
N PHE A 89 -2.98 3.24 -0.91
CA PHE A 89 -3.57 2.01 -0.41
C PHE A 89 -4.35 2.24 0.88
N ASP A 90 -5.33 1.39 1.14
CA ASP A 90 -6.04 1.32 2.41
C ASP A 90 -5.88 -0.07 3.04
N ASP A 91 -5.52 -0.11 4.32
CA ASP A 91 -5.30 -1.36 5.05
C ASP A 91 -6.55 -1.85 5.81
N GLY A 92 -7.74 -1.31 5.54
CA GLY A 92 -9.00 -1.81 6.09
C GLY A 92 -9.40 -1.19 7.44
N ASP A 93 -10.44 -1.78 8.05
CA ASP A 93 -11.20 -1.21 9.18
C ASP A 93 -11.78 0.16 8.82
N LEU A 94 -12.56 0.16 7.75
CA LEU A 94 -13.19 1.33 7.16
C LEU A 94 -14.65 1.49 7.60
N LEU A 95 -15.38 0.37 7.72
CA LEU A 95 -16.84 0.35 7.65
C LEU A 95 -17.58 0.43 8.99
N GLU A 96 -16.87 0.34 10.12
CA GLU A 96 -17.44 0.35 11.48
C GLU A 96 -16.56 1.21 12.41
N GLY A 97 -17.12 1.76 13.49
CA GLY A 97 -16.33 2.35 14.58
C GLY A 97 -16.75 3.74 15.06
N ASN A 98 -17.66 4.42 14.34
CA ASN A 98 -18.26 5.68 14.80
C ASN A 98 -19.72 5.85 14.34
N ASP A 99 -20.39 6.92 14.79
CA ASP A 99 -21.79 7.19 14.48
C ASP A 99 -22.08 7.35 12.98
N MET A 100 -21.12 7.88 12.21
CA MET A 100 -21.26 8.00 10.76
C MET A 100 -21.22 6.63 10.09
N ALA A 101 -20.31 5.75 10.52
CA ALA A 101 -20.24 4.36 10.06
C ALA A 101 -21.52 3.60 10.40
N ALA A 102 -21.98 3.69 11.65
CA ALA A 102 -23.21 3.07 12.11
C ALA A 102 -24.44 3.57 11.34
N TYR A 103 -24.54 4.88 11.07
CA TYR A 103 -25.62 5.42 10.25
C TYR A 103 -25.55 4.89 8.81
N ALA A 104 -24.35 4.87 8.20
CA ALA A 104 -24.16 4.40 6.84
C ALA A 104 -24.53 2.92 6.68
N ALA A 105 -24.18 2.08 7.66
CA ALA A 105 -24.47 0.65 7.67
C ALA A 105 -25.97 0.33 7.80
N ARG A 106 -26.72 1.14 8.57
CA ARG A 106 -28.18 0.96 8.75
C ARG A 106 -29.00 1.33 7.52
N ARG A 107 -28.39 1.93 6.50
CA ARG A 107 -29.07 2.37 5.28
C ARG A 107 -28.71 1.43 4.13
N PRO A 108 -29.61 0.49 3.75
CA PRO A 108 -29.35 -0.40 2.62
C PRO A 108 -29.02 0.38 1.36
N LEU A 109 -27.98 -0.04 0.66
CA LEU A 109 -27.60 0.58 -0.62
C LEU A 109 -28.67 0.25 -1.67
N LYS A 110 -29.19 1.28 -2.35
CA LYS A 110 -30.07 1.07 -3.51
C LYS A 110 -29.28 0.41 -4.64
N LYS A 111 -29.97 -0.26 -5.56
CA LYS A 111 -29.33 -0.85 -6.74
C LYS A 111 -28.53 0.21 -7.50
N GLY A 112 -27.23 -0.02 -7.70
CA GLY A 112 -26.32 0.89 -8.38
C GLY A 112 -25.80 2.05 -7.50
N GLU A 113 -26.22 2.14 -6.24
CA GLU A 113 -25.69 3.13 -5.30
C GLU A 113 -24.33 2.70 -4.75
N VAL A 114 -23.37 3.62 -4.74
CA VAL A 114 -22.04 3.43 -4.13
C VAL A 114 -22.08 3.88 -2.67
N HIS A 115 -21.50 3.07 -1.77
CA HIS A 115 -21.35 3.40 -0.35
C HIS A 115 -20.65 4.76 -0.17
N PRO A 116 -21.09 5.64 0.75
CA PRO A 116 -20.51 6.98 0.90
C PRO A 116 -18.99 6.97 1.14
N PHE A 117 -18.48 6.02 1.93
CA PHE A 117 -17.04 5.90 2.17
C PHE A 117 -16.28 5.46 0.91
N ILE A 118 -16.84 4.52 0.15
CA ILE A 118 -16.28 4.08 -1.12
C ILE A 118 -16.33 5.21 -2.17
N LYS A 119 -17.35 6.08 -2.17
CA LYS A 119 -17.37 7.28 -3.01
C LYS A 119 -16.18 8.19 -2.71
N VAL A 120 -15.90 8.44 -1.42
CA VAL A 120 -14.74 9.23 -0.98
C VAL A 120 -13.43 8.58 -1.43
N MET A 121 -13.27 7.27 -1.23
CA MET A 121 -12.06 6.56 -1.69
C MET A 121 -11.91 6.56 -3.21
N ASN A 122 -12.99 6.42 -3.97
CA ASN A 122 -12.97 6.57 -5.43
C ASN A 122 -12.49 7.96 -5.85
N HIS A 123 -12.98 9.01 -5.18
CA HIS A 123 -12.54 10.39 -5.41
C HIS A 123 -11.05 10.58 -5.08
N LEU A 124 -10.56 9.95 -4.00
CA LEU A 124 -9.15 9.96 -3.64
C LEU A 124 -8.28 9.05 -4.52
N GLN A 125 -8.86 8.30 -5.46
CA GLN A 125 -8.14 7.47 -6.42
C GLN A 125 -7.18 6.49 -5.74
N TYR A 126 -7.70 5.66 -4.83
CA TYR A 126 -6.95 4.53 -4.28
C TYR A 126 -6.56 3.55 -5.39
N ASP A 127 -5.40 2.90 -5.25
CA ASP A 127 -4.86 1.92 -6.18
C ASP A 127 -5.25 0.48 -5.80
N ALA A 128 -5.38 0.19 -4.51
CA ALA A 128 -5.95 -1.06 -3.97
C ALA A 128 -6.29 -0.89 -2.48
N ALA A 129 -7.07 -1.81 -1.93
CA ALA A 129 -7.33 -1.90 -0.50
C ALA A 129 -7.40 -3.36 -0.03
N THR A 130 -7.25 -3.61 1.26
CA THR A 130 -7.65 -4.87 1.90
C THR A 130 -8.84 -4.63 2.84
N MET A 131 -9.23 -5.66 3.58
CA MET A 131 -10.28 -5.59 4.60
C MET A 131 -9.67 -5.86 5.96
N GLY A 132 -10.07 -5.07 6.93
CA GLY A 132 -9.80 -5.32 8.34
C GLY A 132 -10.88 -6.18 8.98
N ASN A 133 -10.72 -6.50 10.26
CA ASN A 133 -11.69 -7.35 10.94
C ASN A 133 -13.07 -6.67 11.10
N HIS A 134 -13.11 -5.36 11.35
CA HIS A 134 -14.35 -4.61 11.54
C HIS A 134 -15.15 -4.45 10.25
N ASP A 135 -14.54 -4.62 9.07
CA ASP A 135 -15.26 -4.57 7.80
C ASP A 135 -16.26 -5.74 7.63
N PHE A 136 -16.10 -6.81 8.40
CA PHE A 136 -16.99 -7.96 8.43
C PHE A 136 -18.17 -7.81 9.41
N HIS A 137 -18.18 -6.74 10.22
CA HIS A 137 -19.11 -6.58 11.34
C HIS A 137 -20.59 -6.62 10.95
N TYR A 138 -20.93 -5.99 9.83
CA TYR A 138 -22.30 -5.98 9.30
C TYR A 138 -22.62 -7.16 8.37
N GLY A 139 -21.75 -8.18 8.36
CA GLY A 139 -21.92 -9.42 7.59
C GLY A 139 -21.35 -9.37 6.17
N LEU A 140 -21.09 -10.56 5.61
CA LEU A 140 -20.46 -10.71 4.28
C LEU A 140 -21.25 -10.06 3.15
N ASP A 141 -22.58 -10.10 3.20
CA ASP A 141 -23.41 -9.57 2.11
C ASP A 141 -23.34 -8.04 2.07
N PHE A 142 -23.32 -7.38 3.23
CA PHE A 142 -23.08 -5.93 3.33
C PHE A 142 -21.69 -5.57 2.82
N LEU A 143 -20.66 -6.30 3.25
CA LEU A 143 -19.28 -6.06 2.81
C LEU A 143 -19.15 -6.20 1.28
N VAL A 144 -19.63 -7.31 0.72
CA VAL A 144 -19.60 -7.57 -0.72
C VAL A 144 -20.41 -6.52 -1.49
N GLN A 145 -21.58 -6.11 -1.00
CA GLN A 145 -22.37 -5.06 -1.62
C GLN A 145 -21.64 -3.71 -1.60
N THR A 146 -20.96 -3.40 -0.49
CA THR A 146 -20.22 -2.15 -0.29
C THR A 146 -19.02 -2.04 -1.23
N ILE A 147 -18.14 -3.04 -1.25
CA ILE A 147 -16.90 -2.99 -2.04
C ILE A 147 -17.13 -3.06 -3.55
N ARG A 148 -18.29 -3.56 -4.01
CA ARG A 148 -18.65 -3.56 -5.44
C ARG A 148 -18.70 -2.18 -6.07
N GLY A 149 -18.89 -1.12 -5.28
CA GLY A 149 -18.88 0.25 -5.77
C GLY A 149 -17.48 0.85 -5.94
N ALA A 150 -16.42 0.13 -5.56
CA ALA A 150 -15.05 0.62 -5.63
C ALA A 150 -14.53 0.63 -7.07
N GLN A 151 -13.82 1.70 -7.43
CA GLN A 151 -13.13 1.86 -8.72
C GLN A 151 -11.69 1.33 -8.67
N PHE A 152 -11.35 0.63 -7.60
CA PHE A 152 -10.07 0.02 -7.31
C PHE A 152 -10.30 -1.38 -6.72
N PRO A 153 -9.34 -2.31 -6.86
CA PRO A 153 -9.49 -3.66 -6.35
C PRO A 153 -9.36 -3.72 -4.82
N PHE A 154 -10.28 -4.45 -4.19
CA PHE A 154 -10.07 -5.03 -2.87
C PHE A 154 -9.37 -6.39 -3.01
N VAL A 155 -8.40 -6.67 -2.16
CA VAL A 155 -7.65 -7.94 -2.12
C VAL A 155 -7.66 -8.54 -0.72
N ASN A 156 -7.82 -9.86 -0.63
CA ASN A 156 -7.58 -10.62 0.60
C ASN A 156 -7.25 -12.07 0.25
N ALA A 157 -6.07 -12.53 0.67
CA ALA A 157 -5.51 -13.83 0.31
C ALA A 157 -5.81 -14.94 1.31
N ASN A 158 -6.25 -14.61 2.54
CA ASN A 158 -6.37 -15.60 3.59
C ASN A 158 -7.81 -15.89 4.03
N ILE A 159 -8.83 -15.22 3.48
CA ILE A 159 -10.24 -15.62 3.60
C ILE A 159 -10.63 -16.56 2.47
N TYR A 160 -11.11 -17.74 2.85
CA TYR A 160 -11.54 -18.82 1.97
C TYR A 160 -13.02 -19.10 2.18
N TYR A 161 -13.67 -19.65 1.16
CA TYR A 161 -14.98 -20.26 1.35
C TYR A 161 -14.90 -21.40 2.37
N ASN A 162 -16.00 -21.63 3.10
CA ASN A 162 -16.13 -22.72 4.06
C ASN A 162 -17.41 -23.49 3.77
N PHE A 163 -17.31 -24.55 2.98
CA PHE A 163 -18.39 -25.45 2.62
C PHE A 163 -18.15 -26.87 3.18
N GLY A 164 -17.27 -27.01 4.18
CA GLY A 164 -16.98 -28.28 4.85
C GLY A 164 -15.94 -29.12 4.13
N LYS A 165 -16.36 -30.24 3.50
CA LYS A 165 -15.44 -31.17 2.79
C LYS A 165 -15.55 -31.04 1.26
N ASN A 166 -15.91 -29.86 0.76
CA ASN A 166 -16.12 -29.60 -0.67
C ASN A 166 -14.86 -29.01 -1.32
N ASP A 167 -14.68 -29.13 -2.63
CA ASP A 167 -13.56 -28.56 -3.40
C ASP A 167 -13.47 -27.04 -3.27
N MET A 168 -14.59 -26.38 -3.00
CA MET A 168 -14.67 -24.93 -2.77
C MET A 168 -13.91 -24.47 -1.52
N ASP A 169 -13.58 -25.36 -0.58
CA ASP A 169 -12.87 -25.03 0.67
C ASP A 169 -11.43 -24.52 0.46
N GLU A 170 -10.88 -24.76 -0.72
CA GLU A 170 -9.55 -24.30 -1.13
C GLU A 170 -9.61 -23.05 -2.04
N GLN A 171 -10.81 -22.53 -2.31
CA GLN A 171 -10.98 -21.29 -3.08
C GLN A 171 -11.03 -20.06 -2.16
N ASN A 172 -10.24 -19.04 -2.50
CA ASN A 172 -10.32 -17.73 -1.85
C ASN A 172 -11.71 -17.11 -2.06
N PHE A 173 -12.26 -16.51 -1.00
CA PHE A 173 -13.54 -15.82 -1.07
C PHE A 173 -13.43 -14.48 -1.82
N PHE A 174 -12.31 -13.79 -1.61
CA PHE A 174 -11.96 -12.55 -2.31
C PHE A 174 -10.81 -12.79 -3.28
N LYS A 175 -10.52 -11.81 -4.13
CA LYS A 175 -9.34 -11.86 -4.99
C LYS A 175 -8.09 -11.84 -4.08
N PRO A 176 -7.18 -12.83 -4.13
CA PRO A 176 -6.08 -12.91 -3.17
C PRO A 176 -5.06 -11.77 -3.34
N TYR A 177 -4.76 -11.41 -4.59
CA TYR A 177 -3.84 -10.35 -4.95
C TYR A 177 -4.19 -9.77 -6.32
N VAL A 178 -3.61 -8.63 -6.66
CA VAL A 178 -3.64 -8.02 -8.00
C VAL A 178 -2.23 -7.65 -8.43
N ILE A 179 -1.92 -7.69 -9.72
CA ILE A 179 -0.70 -7.10 -10.28
C ILE A 179 -1.10 -5.85 -11.06
N LEU A 180 -0.71 -4.69 -10.55
CA LEU A 180 -0.95 -3.38 -11.15
C LEU A 180 0.19 -3.07 -12.13
N ASP A 181 -0.14 -2.88 -13.42
CA ASP A 181 0.82 -2.39 -14.40
C ASP A 181 0.81 -0.85 -14.38
N LYS A 182 1.85 -0.26 -13.78
CA LYS A 182 1.96 1.20 -13.60
C LYS A 182 3.03 1.76 -14.52
N LYS A 183 2.65 2.78 -15.30
CA LYS A 183 3.62 3.63 -15.99
C LYS A 183 4.28 4.55 -14.98
N VAL A 184 5.59 4.46 -14.83
CA VAL A 184 6.41 5.24 -13.91
C VAL A 184 7.49 6.02 -14.64
N GLU A 185 7.97 7.10 -14.05
CA GLU A 185 9.03 7.96 -14.59
C GLU A 185 10.31 7.84 -13.76
N ASP A 186 11.45 7.68 -14.43
CA ASP A 186 12.77 7.71 -13.78
C ASP A 186 13.29 9.14 -13.58
N ARG A 187 14.42 9.29 -12.88
CA ARG A 187 15.03 10.61 -12.62
C ARG A 187 15.47 11.38 -13.87
N LEU A 188 15.52 10.75 -15.04
CA LEU A 188 15.84 11.39 -16.31
C LEU A 188 14.59 11.66 -17.17
N GLY A 189 13.38 11.44 -16.62
CA GLY A 189 12.13 11.70 -17.34
C GLY A 189 11.70 10.58 -18.28
N ARG A 190 12.36 9.42 -18.24
CA ARG A 190 12.01 8.29 -19.12
C ARG A 190 10.92 7.45 -18.48
N HIS A 191 10.00 6.99 -19.30
CA HIS A 191 8.91 6.14 -18.85
C HIS A 191 9.27 4.66 -18.85
N HIS A 192 8.81 3.96 -17.83
CA HIS A 192 8.94 2.52 -17.65
C HIS A 192 7.60 1.93 -17.23
N HIS A 193 7.39 0.64 -17.53
CA HIS A 193 6.33 -0.13 -16.92
C HIS A 193 6.88 -0.86 -15.69
N LEU A 194 6.13 -0.80 -14.60
CA LEU A 194 6.44 -1.46 -13.33
C LEU A 194 5.21 -2.27 -12.89
N LYS A 195 5.38 -3.58 -12.78
CA LYS A 195 4.35 -4.51 -12.34
C LYS A 195 4.38 -4.67 -10.83
N ILE A 196 3.40 -4.11 -10.15
CA ILE A 196 3.33 -4.06 -8.69
C ILE A 196 2.28 -5.03 -8.23
N GLY A 197 2.71 -6.15 -7.65
CA GLY A 197 1.85 -7.09 -6.96
C GLY A 197 1.38 -6.51 -5.63
N VAL A 198 0.08 -6.60 -5.36
CA VAL A 198 -0.53 -6.18 -4.10
C VAL A 198 -1.32 -7.34 -3.54
N ILE A 199 -1.01 -7.77 -2.33
CA ILE A 199 -1.63 -8.90 -1.63
C ILE A 199 -2.18 -8.43 -0.29
N GLY A 200 -3.39 -8.88 0.07
CA GLY A 200 -4.07 -8.49 1.30
C GLY A 200 -4.15 -9.62 2.32
N PHE A 201 -4.07 -9.30 3.61
CA PHE A 201 -4.27 -10.23 4.72
C PHE A 201 -5.15 -9.59 5.80
N VAL A 202 -5.87 -10.44 6.54
CA VAL A 202 -6.58 -10.07 7.77
C VAL A 202 -6.22 -11.06 8.88
N THR A 203 -6.19 -10.62 10.14
CA THR A 203 -5.98 -11.54 11.26
C THR A 203 -6.99 -12.69 11.26
N PRO A 204 -6.57 -13.97 11.38
CA PRO A 204 -7.49 -15.11 11.37
C PRO A 204 -8.53 -15.10 12.50
N SER A 205 -8.25 -14.36 13.57
CA SER A 205 -9.15 -14.16 14.72
C SER A 205 -10.49 -13.54 14.32
N VAL A 206 -10.58 -12.88 13.16
CA VAL A 206 -11.83 -12.35 12.60
C VAL A 206 -12.97 -13.38 12.53
N ILE A 207 -12.65 -14.66 12.30
CA ILE A 207 -13.66 -15.73 12.22
C ILE A 207 -14.38 -15.92 13.56
N GLU A 208 -13.67 -15.78 14.68
CA GLU A 208 -14.28 -15.91 16.00
C GLU A 208 -14.94 -14.59 16.43
N TRP A 209 -14.31 -13.45 16.17
CA TRP A 209 -14.86 -12.14 16.56
C TRP A 209 -16.16 -11.80 15.83
N GLU A 210 -16.22 -12.07 14.52
CA GLU A 210 -17.38 -11.76 13.67
C GLU A 210 -18.21 -13.00 13.34
N LYS A 211 -18.15 -14.01 14.22
CA LYS A 211 -18.80 -15.31 14.03
C LYS A 211 -20.27 -15.22 13.61
N PRO A 212 -21.15 -14.39 14.20
CA PRO A 212 -22.54 -14.31 13.76
C PRO A 212 -22.69 -13.94 12.27
N GLY A 213 -21.80 -13.10 11.73
CA GLY A 213 -21.81 -12.68 10.33
C GLY A 213 -21.06 -13.62 9.36
N LEU A 214 -20.18 -14.49 9.88
CA LEU A 214 -19.24 -15.29 9.09
C LEU A 214 -19.44 -16.82 9.19
N GLN A 215 -20.13 -17.29 10.24
CA GLN A 215 -20.17 -18.70 10.61
C GLN A 215 -20.65 -19.59 9.46
N GLY A 216 -19.84 -20.61 9.17
CA GLY A 216 -20.15 -21.63 8.16
C GLY A 216 -20.17 -21.13 6.71
N ARG A 217 -19.75 -19.89 6.44
CA ARG A 217 -19.63 -19.33 5.07
C ARG A 217 -18.19 -19.15 4.64
N VAL A 218 -17.33 -18.71 5.58
CA VAL A 218 -15.91 -18.48 5.34
C VAL A 218 -15.04 -19.05 6.45
N LYS A 219 -13.75 -19.17 6.17
CA LYS A 219 -12.69 -19.49 7.13
C LYS A 219 -11.46 -18.65 6.81
N ALA A 220 -10.65 -18.37 7.82
CA ALA A 220 -9.38 -17.69 7.65
C ALA A 220 -8.23 -18.69 7.77
N LYS A 221 -7.32 -18.68 6.80
CA LYS A 221 -6.09 -19.46 6.83
C LYS A 221 -4.96 -18.66 7.48
N ASP A 222 -3.94 -19.38 7.92
CA ASP A 222 -2.70 -18.83 8.45
C ASP A 222 -2.05 -17.86 7.45
N ILE A 223 -1.63 -16.69 7.95
CA ILE A 223 -1.07 -15.62 7.11
C ILE A 223 0.26 -16.06 6.48
N MET A 224 1.11 -16.75 7.23
CA MET A 224 2.45 -17.15 6.77
C MET A 224 2.39 -18.25 5.71
N GLN A 225 1.52 -19.25 5.89
CA GLN A 225 1.24 -20.28 4.89
C GLN A 225 0.65 -19.66 3.61
N THR A 226 -0.26 -18.70 3.77
CA THR A 226 -0.86 -17.97 2.65
C THR A 226 0.20 -17.18 1.87
N ALA A 227 1.08 -16.45 2.56
CA ALA A 227 2.17 -15.72 1.93
C ALA A 227 3.14 -16.66 1.21
N ALA A 228 3.51 -17.78 1.84
CA ALA A 228 4.38 -18.78 1.24
C ALA A 228 3.79 -19.38 -0.07
N HIS A 229 2.46 -19.43 -0.18
CA HIS A 229 1.77 -19.88 -1.38
C HIS A 229 1.72 -18.81 -2.48
N PHE A 230 1.28 -17.59 -2.15
CA PHE A 230 0.97 -16.57 -3.18
C PHE A 230 2.17 -15.71 -3.62
N ILE A 231 3.16 -15.47 -2.75
CA ILE A 231 4.32 -14.64 -3.11
C ILE A 231 5.10 -15.22 -4.30
N PRO A 232 5.44 -16.54 -4.33
CA PRO A 232 6.09 -17.13 -5.51
C PRO A 232 5.23 -17.04 -6.77
N LYS A 233 3.91 -17.20 -6.66
CA LYS A 233 2.97 -17.12 -7.78
C LYS A 233 2.96 -15.71 -8.39
N MET A 234 2.91 -14.67 -7.56
CA MET A 234 2.97 -13.28 -8.02
C MET A 234 4.29 -12.98 -8.74
N LYS A 235 5.42 -13.47 -8.24
CA LYS A 235 6.72 -13.33 -8.93
C LYS A 235 6.74 -14.09 -10.27
N GLN A 236 6.16 -15.30 -10.34
CA GLN A 236 6.03 -16.06 -11.60
C GLN A 236 5.15 -15.35 -12.63
N GLU A 237 4.11 -14.66 -12.19
CA GLU A 237 3.24 -13.82 -13.05
C GLU A 237 3.89 -12.47 -13.44
N GLY A 238 5.13 -12.24 -12.98
CA GLY A 238 5.97 -11.12 -13.39
C GLY A 238 5.84 -9.87 -12.51
N ALA A 239 5.41 -10.01 -11.25
CA ALA A 239 5.48 -8.89 -10.30
C ALA A 239 6.94 -8.47 -10.07
N ASP A 240 7.27 -7.22 -10.40
CA ASP A 240 8.55 -6.59 -10.13
C ASP A 240 8.69 -6.32 -8.63
N LEU A 241 7.65 -5.76 -8.04
CA LEU A 241 7.53 -5.48 -6.61
C LEU A 241 6.32 -6.18 -6.01
N ILE A 242 6.38 -6.53 -4.73
CA ILE A 242 5.22 -7.00 -3.97
C ILE A 242 5.01 -6.15 -2.71
N ILE A 243 3.82 -5.58 -2.59
CA ILE A 243 3.34 -4.82 -1.45
C ILE A 243 2.33 -5.70 -0.69
N ALA A 244 2.57 -5.91 0.60
CA ALA A 244 1.61 -6.57 1.48
C ALA A 244 0.77 -5.51 2.20
N LEU A 245 -0.55 -5.61 2.08
CA LEU A 245 -1.54 -4.93 2.92
C LEU A 245 -1.91 -5.92 4.03
N ALA A 246 -1.47 -5.66 5.25
CA ALA A 246 -1.51 -6.61 6.35
C ALA A 246 -2.30 -6.07 7.54
N HIS A 247 -3.62 -6.27 7.53
CA HIS A 247 -4.49 -5.93 8.65
C HIS A 247 -4.36 -6.95 9.79
N CYS A 248 -3.22 -6.90 10.47
CA CYS A 248 -2.85 -7.73 11.62
C CYS A 248 -1.71 -7.05 12.41
N GLY A 249 -1.45 -7.51 13.63
CA GLY A 249 -0.40 -6.91 14.45
C GLY A 249 1.04 -7.25 14.05
N VAL A 250 1.99 -6.63 14.76
CA VAL A 250 3.44 -6.65 14.48
C VAL A 250 4.29 -7.26 15.60
N ASP A 251 3.70 -8.12 16.41
CA ASP A 251 4.39 -8.66 17.57
C ASP A 251 5.60 -9.54 17.17
N PRO A 252 6.81 -9.29 17.72
CA PRO A 252 7.97 -10.12 17.45
C PRO A 252 7.74 -11.56 17.95
N PRO A 253 8.27 -12.58 17.25
CA PRO A 253 8.10 -13.99 17.65
C PRO A 253 8.56 -14.30 19.07
N ALA A 254 9.55 -13.57 19.61
CA ALA A 254 9.99 -13.75 20.99
C ALA A 254 8.91 -13.40 22.03
N LYS A 255 7.94 -12.54 21.68
CA LYS A 255 6.79 -12.20 22.53
C LYS A 255 5.63 -13.17 22.33
N GLN A 256 5.45 -13.67 21.11
CA GLN A 256 4.36 -14.58 20.75
C GLN A 256 4.82 -15.70 19.80
N PRO A 257 5.58 -16.71 20.29
CA PRO A 257 6.27 -17.67 19.42
C PRO A 257 5.36 -18.59 18.60
N PHE A 258 4.07 -18.65 18.93
CA PHE A 258 3.10 -19.54 18.31
C PHE A 258 1.86 -18.82 17.76
N TYR A 259 1.78 -17.49 17.85
CA TYR A 259 0.65 -16.73 17.30
C TYR A 259 1.06 -16.02 16.02
N THR A 260 0.51 -16.50 14.91
CA THR A 260 0.68 -15.92 13.57
C THR A 260 -0.48 -15.02 13.16
N GLY A 261 -1.39 -14.71 14.09
CA GLY A 261 -2.47 -13.74 13.85
C GLY A 261 -1.99 -12.28 13.90
N ASP A 262 -0.79 -12.04 14.44
CA ASP A 262 -0.04 -10.78 14.37
C ASP A 262 1.25 -11.02 13.58
N ALA A 263 1.13 -11.06 12.26
CA ALA A 263 2.16 -11.63 11.38
C ALA A 263 3.15 -10.62 10.80
N VAL A 264 3.02 -9.31 11.01
CA VAL A 264 3.80 -8.31 10.25
C VAL A 264 5.31 -8.50 10.40
N TYR A 265 5.79 -8.83 11.60
CA TYR A 265 7.22 -9.12 11.81
C TYR A 265 7.70 -10.35 11.02
N LEU A 266 6.87 -11.40 10.96
CA LEU A 266 7.17 -12.63 10.23
C LEU A 266 7.08 -12.42 8.71
N LEU A 267 6.07 -11.66 8.25
CA LEU A 267 5.93 -11.26 6.85
C LEU A 267 7.17 -10.52 6.34
N SER A 268 7.79 -9.70 7.19
CA SER A 268 9.02 -8.97 6.82
C SER A 268 10.24 -9.88 6.61
N GLN A 269 10.16 -11.15 7.02
CA GLN A 269 11.17 -12.17 6.74
C GLN A 269 10.89 -12.97 5.45
N VAL A 270 9.70 -12.82 4.87
CA VAL A 270 9.32 -13.51 3.63
C VAL A 270 10.04 -12.88 2.45
N LYS A 271 10.91 -13.65 1.82
CA LYS A 271 11.62 -13.22 0.60
C LYS A 271 10.62 -12.87 -0.50
N GLY A 272 10.77 -11.69 -1.07
CA GLY A 272 9.97 -11.22 -2.20
C GLY A 272 8.90 -10.19 -1.84
N ILE A 273 8.64 -9.95 -0.54
CA ILE A 273 7.88 -8.78 -0.08
C ILE A 273 8.81 -7.57 -0.04
N ASP A 274 8.43 -6.51 -0.74
CA ASP A 274 9.23 -5.30 -0.94
C ASP A 274 8.77 -4.13 -0.04
N ALA A 275 7.51 -4.15 0.44
CA ALA A 275 6.98 -3.23 1.44
C ALA A 275 5.79 -3.85 2.19
N ILE A 276 5.58 -3.44 3.44
CA ILE A 276 4.44 -3.83 4.26
C ILE A 276 3.69 -2.59 4.74
N LEU A 277 2.44 -2.45 4.33
CA LEU A 277 1.50 -1.45 4.81
C LEU A 277 0.58 -2.19 5.79
N PHE A 278 0.52 -1.77 7.06
CA PHE A 278 -0.17 -2.53 8.10
C PHE A 278 -0.92 -1.65 9.11
N GLY A 279 -1.95 -2.22 9.71
CA GLY A 279 -2.86 -1.58 10.65
C GLY A 279 -3.17 -2.39 11.91
N HIS A 280 -4.45 -2.40 12.30
CA HIS A 280 -5.06 -3.23 13.34
C HIS A 280 -4.74 -2.83 14.79
N GLN A 281 -3.47 -2.59 15.12
CA GLN A 281 -3.06 -2.30 16.50
C GLN A 281 -3.22 -0.83 16.89
N HIS A 282 -3.64 0.04 15.97
CA HIS A 282 -3.86 1.48 16.19
C HIS A 282 -2.63 2.26 16.70
N ARG A 283 -1.42 1.70 16.57
CA ARG A 283 -0.18 2.34 17.00
C ARG A 283 0.45 3.08 15.83
N VAL A 284 1.50 3.84 16.10
CA VAL A 284 2.28 4.52 15.07
C VAL A 284 3.59 3.77 14.85
N PHE A 285 3.83 3.28 13.64
CA PHE A 285 5.14 2.74 13.22
C PHE A 285 5.63 3.50 11.97
N PRO A 286 6.92 3.87 11.91
CA PRO A 286 7.93 3.75 12.98
C PRO A 286 7.70 4.71 14.16
N SER A 287 8.07 4.29 15.37
CA SER A 287 8.11 5.14 16.57
C SER A 287 9.01 4.55 17.65
N GLU A 288 9.34 5.35 18.67
CA GLU A 288 10.17 4.94 19.81
C GLU A 288 9.57 3.77 20.61
N VAL A 289 8.26 3.51 20.50
CA VAL A 289 7.62 2.33 21.13
C VAL A 289 8.22 1.01 20.61
N PHE A 290 8.76 1.02 19.39
CA PHE A 290 9.38 -0.14 18.76
C PHE A 290 10.92 -0.12 18.82
N ALA A 291 11.51 0.84 19.54
CA ALA A 291 12.96 0.91 19.72
C ALA A 291 13.48 -0.35 20.44
N GLY A 292 14.64 -0.85 20.01
CA GLY A 292 15.28 -2.02 20.60
C GLY A 292 14.68 -3.38 20.22
N VAL A 293 13.58 -3.41 19.43
CA VAL A 293 13.10 -4.66 18.84
C VAL A 293 14.13 -5.15 17.80
N PRO A 294 14.61 -6.41 17.88
CA PRO A 294 15.54 -6.94 16.90
C PRO A 294 15.03 -6.79 15.46
N GLY A 295 15.91 -6.43 14.52
CA GLY A 295 15.54 -6.23 13.12
C GLY A 295 14.77 -4.94 12.82
N VAL A 296 14.31 -4.18 13.82
CA VAL A 296 13.64 -2.89 13.61
C VAL A 296 14.66 -1.75 13.55
N ASP A 297 14.60 -0.96 12.48
CA ASP A 297 15.30 0.32 12.35
C ASP A 297 14.28 1.45 12.31
N ILE A 298 14.04 2.10 13.45
CA ILE A 298 13.04 3.18 13.58
C ILE A 298 13.40 4.43 12.77
N ARG A 299 14.70 4.65 12.48
CA ARG A 299 15.12 5.83 11.69
C ARG A 299 14.85 5.63 10.21
N LYS A 300 14.96 4.40 9.73
CA LYS A 300 14.59 4.06 8.35
C LYS A 300 13.13 3.64 8.22
N GLY A 301 12.47 3.27 9.31
CA GLY A 301 11.13 2.69 9.24
C GLY A 301 11.10 1.30 8.61
N THR A 302 12.04 0.43 9.01
CA THR A 302 12.11 -0.93 8.45
C THR A 302 12.02 -2.00 9.54
N ILE A 303 11.52 -3.18 9.16
CA ILE A 303 11.51 -4.40 9.96
C ILE A 303 12.21 -5.49 9.15
N ASN A 304 13.31 -6.03 9.67
CA ASN A 304 14.22 -6.94 8.97
C ASN A 304 14.69 -6.40 7.60
N GLY A 305 14.81 -5.07 7.48
CA GLY A 305 15.24 -4.40 6.25
C GLY A 305 14.12 -4.11 5.24
N VAL A 306 12.90 -4.63 5.44
CA VAL A 306 11.73 -4.31 4.62
C VAL A 306 11.06 -3.04 5.18
N PRO A 307 10.80 -2.00 4.37
CA PRO A 307 10.07 -0.83 4.84
C PRO A 307 8.65 -1.22 5.24
N ALA A 308 8.25 -0.76 6.44
CA ALA A 308 6.93 -1.02 6.98
C ALA A 308 6.35 0.26 7.60
N VAL A 309 5.04 0.44 7.59
CA VAL A 309 4.41 1.62 8.19
C VAL A 309 3.03 1.27 8.74
N MET A 310 2.70 1.88 9.89
CA MET A 310 1.38 1.79 10.51
C MET A 310 0.94 3.19 10.94
N PRO A 311 0.05 3.84 10.18
CA PRO A 311 -0.30 5.25 10.38
C PRO A 311 -1.41 5.47 11.42
N GLY A 312 -1.27 4.87 12.60
CA GLY A 312 -2.15 5.12 13.74
C GLY A 312 -3.58 4.63 13.47
N ARG A 313 -4.55 5.53 13.66
CA ARG A 313 -5.98 5.26 13.43
C ARG A 313 -6.73 6.53 13.02
N TRP A 314 -7.95 6.36 12.51
CA TRP A 314 -8.96 7.41 12.29
C TRP A 314 -8.52 8.51 11.32
N GLY A 315 -7.49 8.26 10.49
CA GLY A 315 -6.88 9.30 9.65
C GLY A 315 -5.99 10.29 10.41
N SER A 316 -5.52 9.94 11.61
CA SER A 316 -4.57 10.79 12.38
C SER A 316 -3.19 10.90 11.72
N HIS A 317 -2.80 9.92 10.92
CA HIS A 317 -1.56 9.95 10.15
C HIS A 317 -1.79 9.45 8.72
N LEU A 318 -0.86 9.79 7.83
CA LEU A 318 -0.71 9.20 6.51
C LEU A 318 0.57 8.35 6.52
N GLY A 319 0.48 7.08 6.15
CA GLY A 319 1.67 6.25 5.95
C GLY A 319 2.36 6.65 4.66
N VAL A 320 3.68 6.82 4.69
CA VAL A 320 4.50 7.18 3.53
C VAL A 320 5.70 6.25 3.46
N VAL A 321 5.80 5.47 2.39
CA VAL A 321 6.97 4.64 2.08
C VAL A 321 7.63 5.17 0.82
N ASP A 322 8.91 5.51 0.89
CA ASP A 322 9.71 5.90 -0.27
C ASP A 322 10.67 4.76 -0.66
N LEU A 323 10.56 4.31 -1.91
CA LEU A 323 11.42 3.30 -2.53
C LEU A 323 12.24 3.95 -3.65
N THR A 324 13.55 3.71 -3.66
CA THR A 324 14.40 3.95 -4.84
C THR A 324 14.63 2.61 -5.52
N LEU A 325 14.20 2.50 -6.78
CA LEU A 325 14.28 1.30 -7.59
C LEU A 325 15.38 1.44 -8.64
N GLU A 326 16.22 0.41 -8.76
CA GLU A 326 17.26 0.31 -9.78
C GLU A 326 17.09 -0.98 -10.56
N LYS A 327 17.28 -0.92 -11.89
CA LYS A 327 17.35 -2.12 -12.71
C LYS A 327 18.73 -2.75 -12.61
N LYS A 328 18.79 -4.00 -12.14
CA LYS A 328 20.00 -4.84 -12.07
C LYS A 328 19.75 -6.14 -12.81
N GLY A 329 20.54 -6.44 -13.83
CA GLY A 329 20.38 -7.66 -14.63
C GLY A 329 19.00 -7.78 -15.32
N GLY A 330 18.36 -6.66 -15.62
CA GLY A 330 17.02 -6.62 -16.24
C GLY A 330 15.85 -6.55 -15.25
N SER A 331 16.07 -6.86 -13.98
CA SER A 331 15.03 -6.84 -12.94
C SER A 331 15.10 -5.59 -12.07
N TRP A 332 13.95 -5.09 -11.63
CA TRP A 332 13.89 -4.02 -10.64
C TRP A 332 14.29 -4.53 -9.26
N VAL A 333 15.09 -3.74 -8.55
CA VAL A 333 15.52 -4.01 -7.18
C VAL A 333 15.37 -2.75 -6.35
N VAL A 334 14.82 -2.87 -5.14
CA VAL A 334 14.81 -1.79 -4.15
C VAL A 334 16.24 -1.54 -3.68
N SER A 335 16.85 -0.42 -4.07
CA SER A 335 18.22 -0.05 -3.67
C SER A 335 18.24 0.79 -2.40
N ARG A 336 17.16 1.52 -2.12
CA ARG A 336 16.94 2.26 -0.87
C ARG A 336 15.46 2.23 -0.52
N ALA A 337 15.18 2.21 0.77
CA ALA A 337 13.84 2.31 1.29
C ALA A 337 13.84 3.12 2.59
N LYS A 338 12.78 3.88 2.80
CA LYS A 338 12.42 4.44 4.11
C LYS A 338 10.90 4.48 4.26
N SER A 339 10.42 4.52 5.49
CA SER A 339 9.02 4.84 5.77
C SER A 339 8.89 5.83 6.92
N GLU A 340 7.76 6.52 6.94
CA GLU A 340 7.33 7.41 8.03
C GLU A 340 5.80 7.41 8.12
N ALA A 341 5.27 7.60 9.33
CA ALA A 341 3.86 7.89 9.55
C ALA A 341 3.73 9.40 9.80
N LYS A 342 3.20 10.13 8.82
CA LYS A 342 3.12 11.59 8.84
C LYS A 342 1.83 12.06 9.53
N PRO A 343 1.89 12.73 10.69
CA PRO A 343 0.68 13.14 11.40
C PRO A 343 -0.05 14.28 10.69
N VAL A 344 -1.37 14.31 10.84
CA VAL A 344 -2.20 15.46 10.41
C VAL A 344 -2.11 16.65 11.38
N TYR A 345 -1.45 16.48 12.52
CA TYR A 345 -1.31 17.50 13.56
C TYR A 345 0.12 17.60 14.10
N ALA A 346 0.39 18.71 14.79
CA ALA A 346 1.60 18.92 15.58
C ALA A 346 1.23 19.36 17.00
N ILE A 347 2.10 19.06 17.97
CA ILE A 347 1.97 19.58 19.33
C ILE A 347 2.64 20.95 19.39
N LEU A 348 1.83 22.01 19.48
CA LEU A 348 2.27 23.40 19.60
C LEU A 348 1.79 23.95 20.94
N SER A 349 2.72 24.44 21.77
CA SER A 349 2.39 24.97 23.10
C SER A 349 1.52 24.04 23.94
N GLN A 350 1.87 22.74 23.96
CA GLN A 350 1.15 21.66 24.66
C GLN A 350 -0.28 21.37 24.13
N GLN A 351 -0.65 21.93 22.97
CA GLN A 351 -1.94 21.67 22.32
C GLN A 351 -1.72 21.03 20.95
N ALA A 352 -2.54 20.06 20.60
CA ALA A 352 -2.57 19.55 19.24
C ALA A 352 -3.24 20.57 18.30
N LYS A 353 -2.59 20.85 17.18
CA LYS A 353 -3.09 21.71 16.11
C LYS A 353 -2.89 21.02 14.78
N SER A 354 -3.91 21.02 13.92
CA SER A 354 -3.78 20.45 12.60
C SER A 354 -2.70 21.20 11.81
N VAL A 355 -1.85 20.45 11.09
CA VAL A 355 -0.86 21.02 10.16
C VAL A 355 -1.44 21.22 8.76
N VAL A 356 -2.68 20.79 8.54
CA VAL A 356 -3.41 20.90 7.28
C VAL A 356 -4.85 21.34 7.50
N ARG A 357 -5.50 21.86 6.46
CA ARG A 357 -6.96 22.08 6.50
C ARG A 357 -7.68 20.84 5.99
N PRO A 358 -8.93 20.59 6.42
CA PRO A 358 -9.71 19.49 5.86
C PRO A 358 -9.97 19.74 4.37
N ASP A 359 -9.87 18.69 3.58
CA ASP A 359 -10.12 18.73 2.14
C ASP A 359 -11.59 19.13 1.89
N PRO A 360 -11.85 20.25 1.18
CA PRO A 360 -13.19 20.79 1.02
C PRO A 360 -14.11 19.89 0.18
N ASP A 361 -13.55 19.11 -0.76
CA ASP A 361 -14.35 18.21 -1.59
C ASP A 361 -14.82 17.01 -0.75
N ILE A 362 -13.96 16.46 0.12
CA ILE A 362 -14.37 15.42 1.07
C ILE A 362 -15.45 15.95 2.01
N VAL A 363 -15.25 17.13 2.60
CA VAL A 363 -16.25 17.78 3.47
C VAL A 363 -17.60 17.90 2.76
N LYS A 364 -17.59 18.35 1.50
CA LYS A 364 -18.80 18.48 0.68
C LYS A 364 -19.45 17.12 0.38
N MET A 365 -18.67 16.10 0.04
CA MET A 365 -19.18 14.78 -0.34
C MET A 365 -19.92 14.08 0.80
N VAL A 366 -19.47 14.26 2.04
CA VAL A 366 -20.11 13.65 3.22
C VAL A 366 -21.02 14.60 4.00
N ALA A 367 -21.20 15.85 3.56
CA ALA A 367 -21.98 16.86 4.27
C ALA A 367 -23.45 16.43 4.53
N GLU A 368 -24.09 15.77 3.57
CA GLU A 368 -25.45 15.26 3.76
C GLU A 368 -25.49 14.13 4.79
N LEU A 369 -24.55 13.18 4.70
CA LEU A 369 -24.40 12.10 5.66
C LEU A 369 -24.17 12.67 7.08
N GLN A 370 -23.29 13.65 7.21
CA GLN A 370 -23.02 14.35 8.47
C GLN A 370 -24.27 15.00 9.05
N ARG A 371 -25.03 15.77 8.25
CA ARG A 371 -26.28 16.39 8.71
C ARG A 371 -27.28 15.35 9.19
N ASN A 372 -27.39 14.24 8.48
CA ASN A 372 -28.31 13.17 8.85
C ASN A 372 -27.90 12.51 10.17
N VAL A 373 -26.61 12.21 10.35
CA VAL A 373 -26.06 11.65 11.61
C VAL A 373 -26.31 12.59 12.79
N LEU A 374 -26.05 13.89 12.63
CA LEU A 374 -26.23 14.87 13.70
C LEU A 374 -27.70 15.18 14.02
N GLY A 375 -28.59 15.03 13.03
CA GLY A 375 -30.03 15.29 13.14
C GLY A 375 -30.84 14.08 13.63
N SER A 376 -30.34 12.86 13.44
CA SER A 376 -30.91 11.69 14.09
C SER A 376 -30.69 11.78 15.60
N ARG A 377 -31.78 11.73 16.37
CA ARG A 377 -31.72 11.52 17.83
C ARG A 377 -31.21 10.10 18.08
N PHE A 378 -29.90 9.89 18.02
CA PHE A 378 -29.32 8.62 18.44
C PHE A 378 -29.30 8.57 19.97
N THR A 379 -30.26 7.86 20.55
CA THR A 379 -30.09 7.20 21.85
C THR A 379 -29.07 6.08 21.65
N LEU A 380 -27.80 6.37 21.91
CA LEU A 380 -26.78 5.34 22.11
C LEU A 380 -26.93 4.78 23.52
N PHE A 381 -27.87 3.87 23.75
CA PHE A 381 -27.82 2.97 24.91
C PHE A 381 -28.52 1.64 24.58
N SER A 382 -27.73 0.57 24.72
CA SER A 382 -28.07 -0.80 25.13
C SER A 382 -29.22 -1.55 24.43
N GLY A 383 -28.87 -2.63 23.76
CA GLY A 383 -29.64 -3.88 23.69
C GLY A 383 -28.62 -5.02 23.67
N GLU A 384 -28.41 -5.66 24.83
CA GLU A 384 -28.99 -6.96 25.22
C GLU A 384 -28.29 -8.16 24.57
#